data_AF-A0A1H2EBF6-F1
#
_entry.id   AF-A0A1H2EBF6-F1
#
_cell.length_a   1.000
_cell.length_b   1.000
_cell.length_c   1.000
_cell.angle_alpha   90.00
_cell.angle_beta   90.00
_cell.angle_gamma   90.00
#
_symmetry.space_group_name_H-M   'P 1'
#
loop_
_entity.id
_entity.type
_entity.pdbx_description
1 polymer ?
#
loop_
_entity_poly.entity_id
_entity_poly.type
_entity_poly.pdbx_seq_one_letter_code
_entity_poly.pdbx_strand_id
1 'polypeptide(L)' 'MIRYVSQKQLPLEGFDTPPGMILDPTNRWVKLRDCIPWDELSESYYKTLCSNLGRPAKDARIVIGAVIIKHK' A
#
# COMPACT_ATOMS: atom_id res chain seq x y z
N MET A 1 -9.89 -0.94 14.57
CA MET A 1 -9.69 0.37 13.88
C MET A 1 -8.83 0.17 12.64
N ILE A 2 -9.35 0.56 11.48
CA ILE A 2 -8.70 0.39 10.18
C ILE A 2 -8.13 1.74 9.74
N ARG A 3 -6.87 1.77 9.29
CA ARG A 3 -6.21 2.96 8.75
C ARG A 3 -5.77 2.63 7.33
N TYR A 4 -6.24 3.40 6.35
CA TYR A 4 -5.94 3.18 4.95
C TYR A 4 -5.72 4.51 4.23
N VAL A 5 -4.72 4.55 3.36
CA VAL A 5 -4.45 5.67 2.45
C VAL A 5 -4.57 5.15 1.03
N SER A 6 -5.53 5.71 0.28
CA SER A 6 -5.76 5.36 -1.11
C SER A 6 -4.55 5.70 -1.98
N GLN A 7 -4.34 4.93 -3.04
CA GLN A 7 -3.36 5.27 -4.08
C GLN A 7 -3.75 6.51 -4.90
N LYS A 8 -5.04 6.86 -4.90
CA LYS A 8 -5.55 8.05 -5.57
C LYS A 8 -5.33 9.34 -4.77
N GLN A 9 -4.80 9.23 -3.55
CA GLN A 9 -4.42 10.38 -2.74
C GLN A 9 -3.34 11.18 -3.49
N LEU A 10 -3.63 12.46 -3.76
CA LEU A 10 -2.69 13.34 -4.45
C LEU A 10 -1.44 13.55 -3.57
N PRO A 11 -0.23 13.42 -4.15
CA PRO A 11 0.99 13.79 -3.46
C PRO A 11 1.06 15.30 -3.26
N LEU A 12 1.81 15.72 -2.24
CA LEU A 12 2.10 17.12 -2.03
C LEU A 12 3.49 17.39 -2.58
N GLU A 13 3.55 17.93 -3.80
CA GLU A 13 4.82 18.17 -4.49
C GLU A 13 5.83 18.89 -3.59
N GLY A 14 7.03 18.33 -3.48
CA GLY A 14 8.12 18.84 -2.63
C GLY A 14 8.10 18.36 -1.18
N PHE A 15 7.10 17.58 -0.76
CA PHE A 15 6.97 17.06 0.62
C PHE A 15 7.07 15.52 0.72
N ASP A 16 7.10 14.82 -0.41
CA ASP A 16 6.96 13.36 -0.41
C ASP A 16 8.27 12.61 -0.13
N THR A 17 9.40 13.15 -0.62
CA THR A 17 10.70 12.43 -0.56
C THR A 17 11.87 13.39 -0.34
N PRO A 18 12.80 13.11 0.60
CA PRO A 18 14.01 13.91 0.75
C PRO A 18 14.83 13.95 -0.55
N PRO A 19 15.54 15.06 -0.83
CA PRO A 19 16.43 15.16 -1.98
C PRO A 19 17.43 13.99 -2.03
N GLY A 20 17.53 13.32 -3.18
CA GLY A 20 18.43 12.18 -3.39
C GLY A 20 17.85 10.80 -3.07
N MET A 21 16.59 10.70 -2.60
CA MET A 21 15.90 9.42 -2.35
C MET A 21 14.95 9.00 -3.49
N ILE A 22 15.28 9.35 -4.73
CA ILE A 22 14.48 8.94 -5.90
C ILE A 22 14.79 7.48 -6.21
N LEU A 23 13.76 6.62 -6.15
CA LEU A 23 13.89 5.22 -6.55
C LEU A 23 14.06 5.12 -8.07
N ASP A 24 14.88 4.17 -8.53
CA ASP A 24 15.04 3.88 -9.95
C ASP A 24 13.68 3.51 -10.59
N PRO A 25 13.17 4.28 -11.56
CA PRO A 25 11.88 4.03 -12.20
C PRO A 25 11.86 2.73 -13.00
N THR A 26 13.04 2.20 -13.37
CA THR A 26 13.15 0.93 -14.09
C THR A 26 13.05 -0.29 -13.17
N ASN A 27 13.18 -0.08 -11.84
CA ASN A 27 13.15 -1.14 -10.85
C ASN A 27 11.84 -1.96 -10.96
N ARG A 28 11.98 -3.28 -10.99
CA ARG A 28 10.85 -4.21 -11.14
C ARG A 28 9.77 -4.01 -10.08
N TRP A 29 10.15 -3.70 -8.84
CA TRP A 29 9.20 -3.47 -7.74
C TRP A 29 8.53 -2.12 -7.84
N VAL A 30 9.23 -1.09 -8.34
CA VAL A 30 8.64 0.23 -8.62
C VAL A 30 7.56 0.10 -9.68
N LYS A 31 7.85 -0.55 -10.81
CA LYS A 31 6.83 -0.81 -11.84
C LYS A 31 5.66 -1.64 -11.31
N LEU A 32 5.95 -2.68 -10.54
CA LEU A 32 4.92 -3.56 -9.99
C LEU A 32 3.96 -2.80 -9.07
N ARG A 33 4.46 -1.85 -8.26
CA ARG A 33 3.60 -1.07 -7.36
C ARG A 33 2.54 -0.28 -8.14
N ASP A 34 2.87 0.19 -9.34
CA ASP A 34 2.00 1.05 -10.15
C ASP A 34 0.94 0.20 -10.89
N CYS A 35 1.25 -1.08 -11.15
CA CYS A 35 0.33 -2.01 -11.81
C CYS A 35 -0.68 -2.67 -10.86
N ILE A 36 -0.42 -2.71 -9.55
CA ILE A 36 -1.27 -3.43 -8.58
C ILE A 36 -2.51 -2.57 -8.24
N PRO A 37 -3.74 -3.12 -8.30
CA PRO A 37 -4.96 -2.44 -7.89
C PRO A 37 -5.10 -2.42 -6.35
N TRP A 38 -4.25 -1.62 -5.68
CA TRP A 38 -4.17 -1.61 -4.22
C TRP A 38 -5.47 -1.25 -3.51
N ASP A 39 -6.27 -0.32 -4.05
CA ASP A 39 -7.53 0.09 -3.44
C ASP A 39 -8.52 -1.08 -3.36
N GLU A 40 -8.72 -1.80 -4.47
CA GLU A 40 -9.64 -2.94 -4.55
C GLU A 40 -9.19 -4.11 -3.66
N LEU A 41 -7.89 -4.41 -3.67
CA LEU A 41 -7.33 -5.45 -2.80
C LEU A 41 -7.44 -5.09 -1.32
N SER A 42 -7.21 -3.82 -0.98
CA SER A 42 -7.33 -3.32 0.39
C SER A 42 -8.78 -3.37 0.86
N GLU A 43 -9.73 -3.01 0.01
CA GLU A 43 -11.17 -3.11 0.30
C GLU A 43 -11.56 -4.56 0.63
N SER A 44 -11.12 -5.52 -0.20
CA SER A 44 -11.35 -6.95 0.04
C SER A 44 -10.74 -7.44 1.36
N TYR A 45 -9.51 -7.05 1.64
CA TYR A 45 -8.83 -7.40 2.90
C TYR A 45 -9.60 -6.87 4.11
N TYR A 46 -9.98 -5.60 4.09
CA TYR A 46 -10.64 -4.92 5.20
C TYR A 46 -12.10 -5.33 5.40
N LYS A 47 -12.80 -5.83 4.37
CA LYS A 47 -14.19 -6.34 4.47
C LYS A 47 -14.38 -7.40 5.55
N THR A 48 -13.35 -8.18 5.83
CA THR A 48 -13.40 -9.26 6.83
C THR A 48 -13.10 -8.80 8.26
N LEU A 49 -12.68 -7.54 8.45
CA LEU A 49 -12.22 -7.02 9.73
C LEU A 49 -13.25 -6.10 10.39
N CYS A 50 -13.27 -6.10 11.72
CA CYS A 50 -14.09 -5.15 12.47
C CYS A 50 -13.40 -3.78 12.54
N SER A 51 -14.09 -2.74 12.05
CA SER A 51 -13.61 -1.35 12.14
C SER A 51 -13.57 -0.84 13.58
N ASN A 52 -14.54 -1.24 14.41
CA ASN A 52 -14.83 -0.61 15.70
C ASN A 52 -14.34 -1.40 16.92
N LEU A 53 -13.88 -2.64 16.75
CA LEU A 53 -13.48 -3.51 17.86
C LEU A 53 -12.08 -4.09 17.63
N GLY A 54 -11.35 -4.28 18.73
CA GLY A 54 -10.06 -4.97 18.75
C GLY A 54 -8.86 -4.11 18.36
N ARG A 55 -7.72 -4.79 18.14
CA ARG A 55 -6.45 -4.15 17.81
C ARG A 55 -6.51 -3.49 16.41
N PRO A 56 -5.80 -2.38 16.18
CA PRO A 56 -5.67 -1.82 14.84
C PRO A 56 -5.16 -2.86 13.83
N ALA A 57 -5.81 -2.90 12.67
CA ALA A 57 -5.43 -3.79 11.58
C ALA A 57 -4.05 -3.42 11.04
N LYS A 58 -3.34 -4.39 10.46
CA LYS A 58 -2.13 -4.12 9.68
C LYS A 58 -2.53 -3.49 8.35
N ASP A 59 -1.64 -2.65 7.82
CA ASP A 59 -1.85 -2.04 6.52
C ASP A 59 -1.94 -3.13 5.44
N ALA A 60 -2.99 -3.06 4.63
CA ALA A 60 -3.25 -3.97 3.53
C ALA A 60 -2.03 -4.10 2.59
N ARG A 61 -1.33 -3.01 2.27
CA ARG A 61 -0.15 -3.04 1.39
C ARG A 61 0.96 -3.92 1.95
N ILE A 62 1.17 -3.91 3.27
CA ILE A 62 2.17 -4.75 3.93
C ILE A 62 1.77 -6.22 3.83
N VAL A 63 0.51 -6.53 4.13
CA VAL A 63 0.02 -7.93 4.13
C VAL A 63 0.03 -8.49 2.71
N ILE A 64 -0.57 -7.77 1.75
CA ILE A 64 -0.61 -8.15 0.34
C ILE A 64 0.81 -8.25 -0.23
N GLY A 65 1.68 -7.29 0.08
CA GLY A 65 3.08 -7.31 -0.35
C GLY A 65 3.84 -8.54 0.17
N ALA A 66 3.63 -8.91 1.44
CA ALA A 66 4.22 -10.11 2.02
C ALA A 66 3.74 -11.39 1.33
N VAL A 67 2.45 -11.47 0.99
CA VAL A 67 1.88 -12.60 0.23
C VAL A 67 2.50 -12.66 -1.18
N ILE A 68 2.62 -11.52 -1.88
CA ILE A 68 3.27 -11.46 -3.19
C ILE A 68 4.71 -11.97 -3.11
N ILE A 69 5.47 -11.55 -2.11
CA ILE A 69 6.87 -12.00 -1.92
C ILE A 69 6.94 -13.49 -1.62
N LYS A 70 6.05 -14.00 -0.76
CA LYS A 70 6.01 -15.41 -0.37
C LYS A 70 5.74 -16.35 -1.54
N HIS A 71 4.87 -15.94 -2.47
CA HIS A 71 4.42 -16.76 -3.59
C HIS A 71 5.14 -16.45 -4.92
N LYS A 72 6.15 -15.58 -4.88
CA LYS A 72 7.06 -15.32 -6.00
C LYS A 72 8.25 -16.28 -5.96
#